data_AF-A0A1I1DWA7-F1
#
_entry.id   AF-A0A1I1DWA7-F1
#
_cell.length_a   1.000
_cell.length_b   1.000
_cell.length_c   1.000
_cell.angle_alpha   90.00
_cell.angle_beta   90.00
_cell.angle_gamma   90.00
#
_symmetry.space_group_name_H-M   'P 1'
#
loop_
_entity.id
_entity.type
_entity.pdbx_description
1 polymer ?
#
loop_
_entity_poly.entity_id
_entity_poly.type
_entity_poly.pdbx_seq_one_letter_code
_entity_poly.pdbx_strand_id
1 'polypeptide(L)'
;MSLPDHISVALLLPRPASVDVRKLRAHLNGIMSASGMRFDTFAARHGVTLAADGLSIELRERDLPLIPSRLEPALSSGLQDYLNEDWSDLVALHRAAITLDLRRTPIRRSKASLSGEQTADPAAPAPHTRETMDLMLMAGHVAAAYMTRTARPVAIYWGASQRIFPTPRFRAMEGMLFPLPLFLHPRPVRELTDDRQTLPEFELLGASSLIGCSLRVAPARMRFDWMMKRVLAFVAHVRANNGILSDGSSFGLEEGERFTVRRTADGGVGLVLAERKGLPVNRHTADYFEVVA
;
A
#
# COMPACT_ATOMS: atom_id res chain seq x y z
N MET A 1 -3.81 10.49 -13.47
CA MET A 1 -4.41 9.18 -13.16
C MET A 1 -5.43 9.35 -12.04
N SER A 2 -6.54 8.62 -12.08
CA SER A 2 -7.53 8.63 -11.00
C SER A 2 -7.03 7.86 -9.79
N LEU A 3 -7.14 8.45 -8.59
CA LEU A 3 -6.85 7.76 -7.34
C LEU A 3 -7.84 6.59 -7.14
N PRO A 4 -7.38 5.45 -6.58
CA PRO A 4 -8.25 4.31 -6.34
C PRO A 4 -9.46 4.70 -5.48
N ASP A 5 -10.63 4.21 -5.85
CA ASP A 5 -11.89 4.37 -5.11
C ASP A 5 -12.18 3.22 -4.15
N HIS A 6 -11.39 2.15 -4.25
CA HIS A 6 -11.56 0.91 -3.53
C HIS A 6 -10.21 0.33 -3.10
N ILE A 7 -10.14 -0.15 -1.85
CA ILE A 7 -9.06 -1.01 -1.36
C ILE A 7 -9.69 -2.30 -0.83
N SER A 8 -9.21 -3.44 -1.33
CA SER A 8 -9.56 -4.75 -0.79
C SER A 8 -8.43 -5.27 0.09
N VAL A 9 -8.77 -5.77 1.26
CA VAL A 9 -7.85 -6.48 2.16
C VAL A 9 -8.48 -7.83 2.50
N ALA A 10 -7.68 -8.87 2.59
CA ALA A 10 -8.15 -10.17 3.04
C ALA A 10 -7.20 -10.79 4.07
N LEU A 11 -7.76 -11.20 5.20
CA LEU A 11 -7.07 -11.97 6.22
C LEU A 11 -7.27 -13.45 5.93
N LEU A 12 -6.18 -14.16 5.67
CA LEU A 12 -6.18 -15.59 5.36
C LEU A 12 -6.10 -16.39 6.67
N LEU A 13 -7.10 -17.21 6.97
CA LEU A 13 -7.26 -17.85 8.28
C LEU A 13 -7.15 -19.37 8.17
N PRO A 14 -6.49 -20.05 9.11
CA PRO A 14 -6.43 -21.52 9.14
C PRO A 14 -7.69 -22.15 9.80
N ARG A 15 -8.59 -21.32 10.32
CA ARG A 15 -9.77 -21.67 11.12
C ARG A 15 -10.98 -20.84 10.68
N PRO A 16 -12.22 -21.24 11.01
CA PRO A 16 -13.42 -20.47 10.69
C PRO A 16 -13.30 -18.98 11.01
N ALA A 17 -13.88 -18.15 10.15
CA ALA A 17 -13.86 -16.72 10.26
C ALA A 17 -14.71 -16.26 11.44
N SER A 18 -14.16 -15.36 12.25
CA SER A 18 -14.87 -14.74 13.35
C SER A 18 -14.30 -13.36 13.62
N VAL A 19 -15.15 -12.32 13.61
CA VAL A 19 -14.77 -10.97 14.04
C VAL A 19 -15.75 -10.39 15.04
N ASP A 20 -15.23 -9.85 16.14
CA ASP A 20 -16.00 -9.01 17.06
C ASP A 20 -16.12 -7.59 16.49
N VAL A 21 -17.13 -7.38 15.63
CA VAL A 21 -17.32 -6.11 14.92
C VAL A 21 -17.52 -4.94 15.90
N ARG A 22 -18.11 -5.18 17.07
CA ARG A 22 -18.31 -4.14 18.09
C ARG A 22 -16.98 -3.64 18.63
N LYS A 23 -16.05 -4.56 18.98
CA LYS A 23 -14.72 -4.18 19.43
C LYS A 23 -13.87 -3.58 18.31
N LEU A 24 -13.98 -4.10 17.08
CA LEU A 24 -13.32 -3.49 15.93
C LEU A 24 -13.77 -2.04 15.72
N ARG A 25 -15.08 -1.77 15.73
CA ARG A 25 -15.61 -0.41 15.63
C ARG A 25 -15.09 0.48 16.76
N ALA A 26 -15.15 0.00 18.00
CA ALA A 26 -14.66 0.76 19.15
C ALA A 26 -13.17 1.11 19.01
N HIS A 27 -12.36 0.17 18.53
CA HIS A 27 -10.94 0.37 18.26
C HIS A 27 -10.70 1.39 17.14
N LEU A 28 -11.41 1.26 16.01
CA LEU A 28 -11.34 2.21 14.90
C LEU A 28 -11.72 3.63 15.35
N ASN A 29 -12.82 3.79 16.10
CA ASN A 29 -13.23 5.10 16.62
C ASN A 29 -12.24 5.67 17.64
N GLY A 30 -11.60 4.82 18.44
CA GLY A 30 -10.56 5.25 19.37
C GLY A 30 -9.34 5.85 18.67
N ILE A 31 -8.96 5.34 17.49
CA ILE A 31 -7.79 5.81 16.74
C ILE A 31 -8.15 6.93 15.75
N MET A 32 -9.24 6.76 14.99
CA MET A 32 -9.55 7.61 13.84
C MET A 32 -10.40 8.84 14.19
N SER A 33 -10.89 8.96 15.42
CA SER A 33 -11.68 10.13 15.86
C SER A 33 -10.91 11.44 15.80
N ALA A 34 -9.59 11.41 16.02
CA ALA A 34 -8.72 12.58 15.86
C ALA A 34 -8.68 13.09 14.40
N SER A 35 -8.96 12.23 13.42
CA SER A 35 -9.10 12.57 12.00
C SER A 35 -10.55 12.89 11.62
N GLY A 36 -11.43 13.12 12.59
CA GLY A 36 -12.85 13.43 12.35
C GLY A 36 -13.70 12.22 11.92
N MET A 37 -13.15 11.01 11.88
CA MET A 37 -13.89 9.83 11.47
C MET A 37 -14.55 9.13 12.64
N ARG A 38 -15.87 8.91 12.52
CA ARG A 38 -16.66 8.10 13.44
C ARG A 38 -17.44 7.07 12.66
N PHE A 39 -17.11 5.81 12.90
CA PHE A 39 -17.74 4.67 12.26
C PHE A 39 -18.97 4.22 13.04
N ASP A 40 -20.07 4.08 12.33
CA ASP A 40 -21.29 3.41 12.75
C ASP A 40 -21.43 2.04 12.06
N THR A 41 -22.27 1.18 12.62
CA THR A 41 -22.43 -0.20 12.15
C THR A 41 -23.80 -0.40 11.50
N PHE A 42 -23.79 -1.00 10.32
CA PHE A 42 -24.99 -1.34 9.54
C PHE A 42 -24.94 -2.80 9.12
N ALA A 43 -26.08 -3.49 9.17
CA ALA A 43 -26.19 -4.82 8.59
C ALA A 43 -26.08 -4.73 7.06
N ALA A 44 -25.31 -5.63 6.45
CA ALA A 44 -25.16 -5.74 5.00
C ALA A 44 -25.58 -7.13 4.53
N ARG A 45 -25.86 -7.28 3.24
CA ARG A 45 -26.34 -8.54 2.65
C ARG A 45 -25.41 -9.73 2.93
N HIS A 46 -24.10 -9.48 3.02
CA HIS A 46 -23.07 -10.52 3.14
C HIS A 46 -22.13 -10.28 4.34
N GLY A 47 -22.59 -9.53 5.35
CA GLY A 47 -21.79 -9.24 6.53
C GLY A 47 -22.18 -7.92 7.18
N VAL A 48 -21.20 -7.10 7.51
CA VAL A 48 -21.41 -5.87 8.28
C VAL A 48 -20.66 -4.73 7.63
N THR A 49 -21.31 -3.57 7.53
CA THR A 49 -20.66 -2.33 7.06
C THR A 49 -20.36 -1.43 8.24
N LEU A 50 -19.12 -0.98 8.33
CA LEU A 50 -18.71 0.15 9.17
C LEU A 50 -18.66 1.39 8.28
N ALA A 51 -19.47 2.40 8.53
CA ALA A 51 -19.51 3.62 7.70
C ALA A 51 -19.24 4.87 8.53
N ALA A 52 -18.45 5.78 7.97
CA ALA A 52 -18.16 7.12 8.45
C ALA A 52 -18.37 8.12 7.29
N ASP A 53 -18.25 9.41 7.57
CA ASP A 53 -18.35 10.44 6.53
C ASP A 53 -17.25 10.24 5.46
N GLY A 54 -17.67 9.93 4.23
CA GLY A 54 -16.77 9.76 3.09
C GLY A 54 -16.16 8.35 2.95
N LEU A 55 -16.38 7.45 3.90
CA LEU A 55 -15.75 6.13 3.93
C LEU A 55 -16.70 5.02 4.42
N SER A 56 -16.67 3.88 3.74
CA SER A 56 -17.25 2.63 4.24
C SER A 56 -16.24 1.49 4.20
N ILE A 57 -16.31 0.61 5.19
CA ILE A 57 -15.59 -0.65 5.27
C ILE A 57 -16.64 -1.74 5.32
N GLU A 58 -16.76 -2.54 4.27
CA GLU A 58 -17.60 -3.73 4.26
C GLU A 58 -16.78 -4.93 4.73
N LEU A 59 -17.22 -5.56 5.83
CA LEU A 59 -16.62 -6.76 6.39
C LEU A 59 -17.42 -7.97 5.97
N ARG A 60 -16.73 -8.99 5.46
CA ARG A 60 -17.34 -10.29 5.14
C ARG A 60 -16.53 -11.42 5.74
N GLU A 61 -17.20 -12.25 6.52
CA GLU A 61 -16.67 -13.48 7.09
C GLU A 61 -17.01 -14.64 6.15
N ARG A 62 -16.02 -15.48 5.83
CA ARG A 62 -16.20 -16.64 4.97
C ARG A 62 -15.48 -17.84 5.57
N ASP A 63 -16.22 -18.89 5.88
CA ASP A 63 -15.66 -20.19 6.30
C ASP A 63 -15.18 -21.03 5.12
N LEU A 64 -14.68 -20.36 4.09
CA LEU A 64 -14.14 -20.94 2.88
C LEU A 64 -12.89 -20.16 2.47
N PRO A 65 -11.91 -20.83 1.84
CA PRO A 65 -10.75 -20.14 1.28
C PRO A 65 -11.18 -19.12 0.22
N LEU A 66 -10.31 -18.13 -0.02
CA LEU A 66 -10.48 -17.24 -1.15
C LEU A 66 -10.32 -18.00 -2.46
N ILE A 67 -10.96 -17.47 -3.50
CA ILE A 67 -10.82 -17.98 -4.86
C ILE A 67 -9.35 -17.81 -5.27
N PRO A 68 -8.64 -18.85 -5.75
CA PRO A 68 -7.21 -18.79 -6.09
C PRO A 68 -6.86 -17.65 -7.06
N SER A 69 -7.73 -17.36 -8.05
CA SER A 69 -7.52 -16.28 -9.02
C SER A 69 -7.39 -14.89 -8.39
N ARG A 70 -7.87 -14.67 -7.17
CA ARG A 70 -7.66 -13.41 -6.44
C ARG A 70 -6.23 -13.26 -5.91
N LEU A 71 -5.54 -14.36 -5.67
CA LEU A 71 -4.20 -14.41 -5.09
C LEU A 71 -3.12 -14.58 -6.17
N GLU A 72 -3.50 -15.05 -7.36
CA GLU A 72 -2.61 -15.30 -8.49
C GLU A 72 -1.69 -14.13 -8.85
N PRO A 73 -2.15 -12.87 -8.91
CA PRO A 73 -1.25 -11.75 -9.22
C PRO A 73 -0.13 -11.57 -8.19
N ALA A 74 -0.39 -11.87 -6.91
CA ALA A 74 0.64 -11.84 -5.88
C ALA A 74 1.62 -12.99 -6.04
N LEU A 75 1.10 -14.22 -6.23
CA LEU A 75 1.91 -15.44 -6.32
C LEU A 75 2.82 -15.43 -7.56
N SER A 76 2.35 -14.88 -8.67
CA SER A 76 3.08 -14.79 -9.94
C SER A 76 4.04 -13.60 -10.04
N SER A 77 4.11 -12.73 -9.02
CA SER A 77 4.91 -11.50 -9.10
C SER A 77 6.43 -11.71 -9.00
N GLY A 78 6.88 -12.85 -8.46
CA GLY A 78 8.28 -13.14 -8.15
C GLY A 78 8.85 -12.33 -6.98
N LEU A 79 8.07 -11.44 -6.37
CA LEU A 79 8.50 -10.61 -5.25
C LEU A 79 8.84 -11.45 -4.01
N GLN A 80 8.16 -12.58 -3.83
CA GLN A 80 8.40 -13.51 -2.73
C GLN A 80 9.84 -14.03 -2.68
N ASP A 81 10.48 -14.20 -3.85
CA ASP A 81 11.85 -14.72 -3.95
C ASP A 81 12.85 -13.70 -3.39
N TYR A 82 12.66 -12.41 -3.71
CA TYR A 82 13.50 -11.31 -3.18
C TYR A 82 13.32 -11.09 -1.68
N LEU A 83 12.16 -11.48 -1.15
CA LEU A 83 11.83 -11.37 0.27
C LEU A 83 12.18 -12.63 1.06
N ASN A 84 12.57 -13.71 0.38
CA ASN A 84 12.77 -15.04 0.95
C ASN A 84 11.53 -15.50 1.75
N GLU A 85 10.37 -15.46 1.10
CA GLU A 85 9.07 -15.82 1.68
C GLU A 85 8.40 -16.91 0.84
N ASP A 86 7.75 -17.88 1.51
CA ASP A 86 6.90 -18.85 0.83
C ASP A 86 5.42 -18.43 0.94
N TRP A 87 4.97 -17.63 -0.01
CA TRP A 87 3.57 -17.21 -0.06
C TRP A 87 2.63 -18.35 -0.43
N SER A 88 3.10 -19.31 -1.23
CA SER A 88 2.33 -20.46 -1.66
C SER A 88 1.95 -21.34 -0.46
N ASP A 89 2.89 -21.59 0.45
CA ASP A 89 2.64 -22.34 1.68
C ASP A 89 1.63 -21.62 2.59
N LEU A 90 1.76 -20.30 2.76
CA LEU A 90 0.82 -19.52 3.57
C LEU A 90 -0.60 -19.55 3.00
N VAL A 91 -0.72 -19.49 1.67
CA VAL A 91 -2.00 -19.67 0.97
C VAL A 91 -2.47 -21.12 1.12
N ALA A 92 -1.62 -22.12 0.98
CA ALA A 92 -2.03 -23.52 1.13
C ALA A 92 -2.57 -23.85 2.54
N LEU A 93 -2.19 -23.09 3.57
CA LEU A 93 -2.67 -23.25 4.95
C LEU A 93 -4.04 -22.61 5.23
N HIS A 94 -4.53 -21.70 4.39
CA HIS A 94 -5.78 -21.00 4.68
C HIS A 94 -7.01 -21.85 4.35
N ARG A 95 -8.03 -21.79 5.21
CA ARG A 95 -9.30 -22.52 5.13
C ARG A 95 -10.51 -21.59 5.20
N ALA A 96 -10.32 -20.37 5.65
CA ALA A 96 -11.32 -19.33 5.75
C ALA A 96 -10.69 -17.97 5.43
N ALA A 97 -11.53 -16.95 5.27
CA ALA A 97 -11.07 -15.59 5.09
C ALA A 97 -12.00 -14.56 5.74
N ILE A 98 -11.42 -13.45 6.19
CA ILE A 98 -12.18 -12.23 6.46
C ILE A 98 -11.74 -11.17 5.45
N THR A 99 -12.67 -10.63 4.69
CA THR A 99 -12.38 -9.57 3.71
C THR A 99 -12.87 -8.22 4.22
N LEU A 100 -12.06 -7.19 4.01
CA LEU A 100 -12.37 -5.79 4.21
C LEU A 100 -12.39 -5.12 2.84
N ASP A 101 -13.56 -4.67 2.41
CA ASP A 101 -13.72 -3.87 1.20
C ASP A 101 -13.94 -2.41 1.60
N LEU A 102 -12.88 -1.60 1.46
CA LEU A 102 -12.92 -0.17 1.77
C LEU A 102 -13.33 0.60 0.53
N ARG A 103 -14.38 1.40 0.64
CA ARG A 103 -14.92 2.20 -0.47
C ARG A 103 -15.18 3.61 -0.02
N ARG A 104 -14.97 4.54 -0.94
CA ARG A 104 -15.48 5.90 -0.79
C ARG A 104 -16.99 5.89 -0.80
N THR A 105 -17.60 6.58 0.13
CA THR A 105 -19.03 6.87 0.11
C THR A 105 -19.24 8.35 -0.14
N PRO A 106 -20.28 8.75 -0.88
CA PRO A 106 -20.65 10.15 -0.95
C PRO A 106 -20.87 10.68 0.48
N ILE A 107 -20.22 11.79 0.83
CA ILE A 107 -20.46 12.47 2.11
C ILE A 107 -21.92 12.88 2.12
N ARG A 108 -22.76 12.19 2.89
CA ARG A 108 -24.11 12.66 3.17
C ARG A 108 -23.93 13.84 4.13
N ARG A 109 -23.88 15.07 3.60
CA ARG A 109 -23.99 16.26 4.46
C ARG A 109 -25.25 16.07 5.30
N SER A 110 -25.04 15.86 6.60
CA SER A 110 -26.12 15.65 7.56
C SER A 110 -27.09 16.81 7.43
N LYS A 111 -28.36 16.51 7.08
CA LYS A 111 -29.48 17.46 7.11
C LYS A 111 -29.87 17.79 8.56
N ALA A 112 -28.90 18.15 9.40
CA ALA A 112 -29.13 18.61 10.78
C ALA A 112 -29.25 20.14 10.86
N SER A 113 -29.33 20.84 9.74
CA SER A 113 -29.67 22.27 9.72
C SER A 113 -30.49 22.58 8.49
N LEU A 114 -31.61 23.26 8.73
CA LEU A 114 -32.53 23.88 7.78
C LEU A 114 -33.71 23.01 7.32
N SER A 115 -34.73 23.01 8.17
CA SER A 115 -36.08 23.33 7.73
C SER A 115 -36.05 24.49 6.71
N GLY A 116 -36.42 24.21 5.47
CA GLY A 116 -36.48 25.19 4.39
C GLY A 116 -36.20 24.51 3.06
N GLU A 117 -37.24 24.43 2.23
CA GLU A 117 -37.25 23.82 0.89
C GLU A 117 -35.97 24.12 0.11
N GLN A 118 -35.23 23.07 -0.26
CA GLN A 118 -34.18 23.20 -1.28
C GLN A 118 -34.13 21.92 -2.12
N THR A 119 -34.48 22.12 -3.38
CA THR A 119 -34.30 21.26 -4.54
C THR A 119 -33.00 20.47 -4.46
N ALA A 120 -33.12 19.15 -4.49
CA ALA A 120 -31.99 18.22 -4.54
C ALA A 120 -31.37 18.25 -5.94
N ASP A 121 -30.42 19.15 -6.14
CA ASP A 121 -29.43 18.99 -7.19
C ASP A 121 -28.47 17.88 -6.74
N PRO A 122 -28.28 16.77 -7.49
CA PRO A 122 -27.33 15.73 -7.13
C PRO A 122 -25.92 16.29 -7.32
N ALA A 123 -25.45 17.05 -6.32
CA ALA A 123 -24.12 17.62 -6.30
C ALA A 123 -23.11 16.51 -6.62
N ALA A 124 -22.34 16.75 -7.68
CA ALA A 124 -21.32 15.84 -8.18
C ALA A 124 -20.45 15.32 -7.02
N PRO A 125 -20.03 14.04 -7.05
CA PRO A 125 -19.16 13.49 -6.03
C PRO A 125 -17.94 14.40 -5.88
N ALA A 126 -17.63 14.77 -4.63
CA ALA A 126 -16.47 15.61 -4.33
C ALA A 126 -15.22 15.06 -5.02
N PRO A 127 -14.33 15.93 -5.55
CA PRO A 127 -13.15 15.49 -6.28
C PRO A 127 -12.32 14.51 -5.44
N HIS A 128 -11.72 13.52 -6.11
CA HIS A 128 -10.86 12.53 -5.49
C HIS A 128 -9.67 13.20 -4.80
N THR A 129 -9.77 13.47 -3.50
CA THR A 129 -8.64 14.04 -2.75
C THR A 129 -7.68 12.95 -2.31
N ARG A 130 -6.39 13.29 -2.29
CA ARG A 130 -5.32 12.47 -1.70
C ARG A 130 -5.61 12.16 -0.23
N GLU A 131 -6.25 13.09 0.48
CA GLU A 131 -6.68 12.93 1.87
C GLU A 131 -7.69 11.79 2.05
N THR A 132 -8.73 11.69 1.20
CA THR A 132 -9.69 10.57 1.30
C THR A 132 -9.00 9.23 1.09
N MET A 133 -8.07 9.16 0.12
CA MET A 133 -7.27 7.95 -0.06
C MET A 133 -6.47 7.66 1.20
N ASP A 134 -5.71 8.61 1.73
CA ASP A 134 -4.90 8.41 2.93
C ASP A 134 -5.75 7.92 4.12
N LEU A 135 -6.95 8.47 4.32
CA LEU A 135 -7.89 8.01 5.35
C LEU A 135 -8.38 6.58 5.13
N MET A 136 -8.72 6.20 3.89
CA MET A 136 -9.06 4.81 3.56
C MET A 136 -7.92 3.86 3.95
N LEU A 137 -6.70 4.24 3.62
CA LEU A 137 -5.52 3.42 3.85
C LEU A 137 -5.23 3.25 5.33
N MET A 138 -5.28 4.36 6.09
CA MET A 138 -5.14 4.34 7.53
C MET A 138 -6.22 3.47 8.17
N ALA A 139 -7.49 3.66 7.81
CA ALA A 139 -8.60 2.90 8.37
C ALA A 139 -8.49 1.40 8.06
N GLY A 140 -8.13 1.05 6.82
CA GLY A 140 -7.91 -0.34 6.41
C GLY A 140 -6.74 -0.98 7.16
N HIS A 141 -5.64 -0.25 7.34
CA HIS A 141 -4.46 -0.72 8.04
C HIS A 141 -4.77 -0.93 9.53
N VAL A 142 -5.42 0.03 10.18
CA VAL A 142 -5.84 -0.06 11.59
C VAL A 142 -6.80 -1.25 11.79
N ALA A 143 -7.79 -1.41 10.92
CA ALA A 143 -8.73 -2.52 10.99
C ALA A 143 -8.02 -3.87 10.83
N ALA A 144 -7.20 -4.02 9.79
CA ALA A 144 -6.45 -5.25 9.54
C ALA A 144 -5.48 -5.55 10.69
N ALA A 145 -4.74 -4.56 11.19
CA ALA A 145 -3.79 -4.70 12.30
C ALA A 145 -4.49 -5.19 13.57
N TYR A 146 -5.62 -4.57 13.93
CA TYR A 146 -6.45 -5.03 15.05
C TYR A 146 -6.86 -6.50 14.87
N MET A 147 -7.34 -6.85 13.69
CA MET A 147 -7.80 -8.21 13.40
C MET A 147 -6.67 -9.23 13.35
N THR A 148 -5.43 -8.83 13.04
CA THR A 148 -4.29 -9.76 13.14
C THR A 148 -4.08 -10.27 14.57
N ARG A 149 -4.41 -9.47 15.59
CA ARG A 149 -4.27 -9.82 17.00
C ARG A 149 -5.39 -10.76 17.47
N THR A 150 -6.61 -10.55 16.98
CA THR A 150 -7.81 -11.27 17.44
C THR A 150 -8.13 -12.50 16.61
N ALA A 151 -8.11 -12.37 15.28
CA ALA A 151 -8.43 -13.45 14.34
C ALA A 151 -7.23 -14.38 14.09
N ARG A 152 -6.00 -13.91 14.32
CA ARG A 152 -4.74 -14.68 14.12
C ARG A 152 -4.65 -15.31 12.72
N PRO A 153 -4.68 -14.50 11.65
CA PRO A 153 -4.47 -15.01 10.29
C PRO A 153 -3.07 -15.61 10.13
N VAL A 154 -2.90 -16.48 9.13
CA VAL A 154 -1.58 -16.94 8.68
C VAL A 154 -0.89 -15.85 7.84
N ALA A 155 -1.67 -15.13 7.03
CA ALA A 155 -1.20 -14.04 6.20
C ALA A 155 -2.31 -13.03 5.87
N ILE A 156 -1.91 -11.87 5.38
CA ILE A 156 -2.78 -10.78 4.95
C ILE A 156 -2.51 -10.52 3.48
N TYR A 157 -3.51 -10.69 2.63
CA TYR A 157 -3.47 -10.22 1.25
C TYR A 157 -3.94 -8.77 1.18
N TRP A 158 -3.12 -7.90 0.62
CA TRP A 158 -3.43 -6.49 0.43
C TRP A 158 -3.58 -6.18 -1.07
N GLY A 159 -4.82 -5.96 -1.50
CA GLY A 159 -5.17 -5.87 -2.92
C GLY A 159 -4.56 -4.68 -3.65
N ALA A 160 -4.38 -3.54 -2.96
CA ALA A 160 -3.83 -2.32 -3.59
C ALA A 160 -2.38 -2.50 -4.06
N SER A 161 -1.57 -3.27 -3.32
CA SER A 161 -0.20 -3.62 -3.71
C SER A 161 -0.11 -5.02 -4.30
N GLN A 162 -1.20 -5.80 -4.35
CA GLN A 162 -1.20 -7.22 -4.71
C GLN A 162 -0.11 -8.02 -3.96
N ARG A 163 0.00 -7.82 -2.65
CA ARG A 163 1.04 -8.48 -1.82
C ARG A 163 0.40 -9.36 -0.77
N ILE A 164 1.09 -10.45 -0.46
CA ILE A 164 0.80 -11.29 0.69
C ILE A 164 1.82 -10.96 1.78
N PHE A 165 1.33 -10.67 2.99
CA PHE A 165 2.16 -10.37 4.15
C PHE A 165 1.99 -11.48 5.17
N PRO A 166 3.05 -12.19 5.56
CA PRO A 166 3.02 -13.04 6.74
C PRO A 166 2.64 -12.20 7.95
N THR A 167 1.81 -12.75 8.84
CA THR A 167 1.28 -12.01 9.99
C THR A 167 2.36 -11.29 10.83
N PRO A 168 3.53 -11.90 11.14
CA PRO A 168 4.60 -11.18 11.85
C PRO A 168 5.11 -9.94 11.10
N ARG A 169 5.28 -10.03 9.78
CA ARG A 169 5.74 -8.91 8.94
C ARG A 169 4.68 -7.82 8.83
N PHE A 170 3.40 -8.19 8.72
CA PHE A 170 2.32 -7.21 8.74
C PHE A 170 2.26 -6.47 10.08
N ARG A 171 2.37 -7.19 11.20
CA ARG A 171 2.38 -6.60 12.54
C ARG A 171 3.59 -5.71 12.81
N ALA A 172 4.72 -5.93 12.13
CA ALA A 172 5.87 -5.02 12.23
C ALA A 172 5.60 -3.61 11.67
N MET A 173 4.53 -3.45 10.87
CA MET A 173 4.08 -2.16 10.38
C MET A 173 3.05 -1.49 11.30
N GLU A 174 2.63 -2.18 12.37
CA GLU A 174 1.66 -1.64 13.32
C GLU A 174 2.19 -0.36 13.97
N GLY A 175 1.38 0.70 13.97
CA GLY A 175 1.78 2.02 14.46
C GLY A 175 2.45 2.92 13.42
N MET A 176 2.77 2.41 12.21
CA MET A 176 3.13 3.29 11.11
C MET A 176 1.93 4.12 10.68
N LEU A 177 2.07 5.45 10.73
CA LEU A 177 1.03 6.40 10.30
C LEU A 177 0.64 6.19 8.83
N PHE A 178 1.63 5.89 7.98
CA PHE A 178 1.42 5.63 6.56
C PHE A 178 2.27 4.43 6.11
N PRO A 179 1.71 3.20 6.10
CA PRO A 179 2.47 1.99 5.80
C PRO A 179 2.72 1.87 4.29
N LEU A 180 3.73 2.58 3.78
CA LEU A 180 4.13 2.59 2.37
C LEU A 180 4.25 1.20 1.70
N PRO A 181 4.72 0.13 2.39
CA PRO A 181 4.78 -1.19 1.80
C PRO A 181 3.42 -1.75 1.34
N LEU A 182 2.31 -1.24 1.87
CA LEU A 182 0.94 -1.61 1.47
C LEU A 182 0.49 -0.94 0.15
N PHE A 183 1.27 0.00 -0.38
CA PHE A 183 0.97 0.74 -1.62
C PHE A 183 1.92 0.43 -2.75
N LEU A 184 3.16 0.12 -2.38
CA LEU A 184 4.22 -0.05 -3.32
C LEU A 184 4.46 -1.53 -3.57
N HIS A 185 4.36 -1.89 -4.84
CA HIS A 185 4.73 -3.21 -5.34
C HIS A 185 5.96 -3.06 -6.25
N PRO A 186 7.15 -3.43 -5.78
CA PRO A 186 8.34 -3.48 -6.62
C PRO A 186 8.20 -4.64 -7.62
N ARG A 187 8.14 -4.30 -8.91
CA ARG A 187 8.09 -5.23 -10.03
C ARG A 187 9.43 -5.19 -10.77
N PRO A 188 10.13 -6.32 -10.97
CA PRO A 188 11.33 -6.34 -11.80
C PRO A 188 10.97 -6.01 -13.26
N VAL A 189 11.76 -5.13 -13.91
CA VAL A 189 11.50 -4.67 -15.29
C VAL A 189 12.26 -5.51 -16.33
N ARG A 190 13.39 -6.11 -15.94
CA ARG A 190 14.21 -6.97 -16.79
C ARG A 190 14.57 -8.25 -16.04
N GLU A 191 14.79 -9.33 -16.80
CA GLU A 191 15.33 -10.57 -16.25
C GLU A 191 16.69 -10.34 -15.58
N LEU A 192 16.95 -11.13 -14.54
CA LEU A 192 18.18 -11.07 -13.75
C LEU A 192 19.41 -11.13 -14.68
N THR A 193 20.35 -10.22 -14.46
CA THR A 193 21.70 -10.37 -15.00
C THR A 193 22.30 -11.70 -14.51
N ASP A 194 23.19 -12.32 -15.29
CA ASP A 194 23.91 -13.55 -14.87
C ASP A 194 24.56 -13.42 -13.47
N ASP A 195 24.89 -12.18 -13.06
CA ASP A 195 25.27 -11.86 -11.69
C ASP A 195 24.07 -11.87 -10.74
N ARG A 196 23.85 -13.02 -10.08
CA ARG A 196 22.85 -13.21 -9.02
C ARG A 196 23.01 -12.27 -7.81
N GLN A 197 24.12 -11.55 -7.68
CA GLN A 197 24.31 -10.59 -6.58
C GLN A 197 23.81 -9.19 -6.91
N THR A 198 23.53 -8.91 -8.19
CA THR A 198 23.01 -7.63 -8.64
C THR A 198 21.50 -7.70 -8.71
N LEU A 199 20.84 -6.82 -7.97
CA LEU A 199 19.40 -6.63 -8.08
C LEU A 199 19.07 -6.09 -9.46
N PRO A 200 17.99 -6.57 -10.10
CA PRO A 200 17.54 -6.00 -11.37
C PRO A 200 17.01 -4.59 -11.15
N GLU A 201 16.65 -3.97 -12.27
CA GLU A 201 15.86 -2.75 -12.23
C GLU A 201 14.45 -3.05 -11.70
N PHE A 202 13.94 -2.20 -10.81
CA PHE A 202 12.58 -2.31 -10.29
C PHE A 202 11.75 -1.10 -10.69
N GLU A 203 10.52 -1.35 -11.13
CA GLU A 203 9.44 -0.36 -11.18
C GLU A 203 8.59 -0.48 -9.91
N LEU A 204 8.27 0.65 -9.29
CA LEU A 204 7.50 0.71 -8.07
C LEU A 204 6.03 1.02 -8.41
N LEU A 205 5.25 -0.04 -8.66
CA LEU A 205 3.83 0.10 -8.93
C LEU A 205 3.13 0.77 -7.73
N GLY A 206 2.20 1.66 -8.02
CA GLY A 206 1.51 2.48 -7.02
C GLY A 206 2.20 3.81 -6.71
N ALA A 207 3.47 4.01 -7.10
CA ALA A 207 4.17 5.27 -6.85
C ALA A 207 3.47 6.48 -7.49
N SER A 208 2.94 6.34 -8.70
CA SER A 208 2.22 7.43 -9.38
C SER A 208 1.01 7.94 -8.61
N SER A 209 0.30 7.05 -7.91
CA SER A 209 -0.82 7.42 -7.04
C SER A 209 -0.37 8.13 -5.76
N LEU A 210 0.87 7.93 -5.32
CA LEU A 210 1.41 8.50 -4.08
C LEU A 210 2.15 9.81 -4.30
N ILE A 211 2.96 9.91 -5.36
CA ILE A 211 3.89 11.01 -5.63
C ILE A 211 3.68 11.66 -7.00
N GLY A 212 2.68 11.24 -7.77
CA GLY A 212 2.29 11.88 -9.03
C GLY A 212 3.05 11.41 -10.28
N CYS A 213 4.07 10.56 -10.14
CA CYS A 213 4.87 10.05 -11.27
C CYS A 213 5.26 8.58 -11.08
N SER A 214 5.64 7.89 -12.16
CA SER A 214 6.27 6.57 -12.07
C SER A 214 7.61 6.67 -11.32
N LEU A 215 7.99 5.59 -10.64
CA LEU A 215 9.24 5.49 -9.89
C LEU A 215 9.95 4.20 -10.27
N ARG A 216 11.21 4.32 -10.69
CA ARG A 216 12.09 3.20 -11.04
C ARG A 216 13.37 3.26 -10.22
N VAL A 217 14.00 2.12 -10.02
CA VAL A 217 15.28 2.00 -9.29
C VAL A 217 16.23 1.21 -10.17
N ALA A 218 17.39 1.80 -10.47
CA ALA A 218 18.39 1.19 -11.31
C ALA A 218 18.99 -0.08 -10.65
N PRO A 219 19.53 -1.02 -11.45
CA PRO A 219 20.23 -2.19 -10.94
C PRO A 219 21.36 -1.82 -9.97
N ALA A 220 21.52 -2.60 -8.90
CA ALA A 220 22.57 -2.38 -7.92
C ALA A 220 22.93 -3.66 -7.15
N ARG A 221 24.22 -3.83 -6.81
CA ARG A 221 24.72 -4.97 -6.04
C ARG A 221 24.46 -4.83 -4.54
N MET A 222 23.19 -4.86 -4.17
CA MET A 222 22.70 -4.59 -2.82
C MET A 222 21.72 -5.67 -2.37
N ARG A 223 21.42 -5.73 -1.07
CA ARG A 223 20.28 -6.54 -0.61
C ARG A 223 18.98 -5.81 -0.91
N PHE A 224 17.94 -6.58 -1.26
CA PHE A 224 16.63 -6.04 -1.61
C PHE A 224 16.00 -5.22 -0.47
N ASP A 225 16.04 -5.73 0.76
CA ASP A 225 15.51 -5.06 1.95
C ASP A 225 16.20 -3.71 2.22
N TRP A 226 17.52 -3.65 2.04
CA TRP A 226 18.29 -2.40 2.15
C TRP A 226 17.85 -1.38 1.11
N MET A 227 17.71 -1.79 -0.16
CA MET A 227 17.30 -0.92 -1.26
C MET A 227 15.88 -0.38 -1.02
N MET A 228 14.95 -1.27 -0.70
CA MET A 228 13.55 -0.91 -0.49
C MET A 228 13.38 0.06 0.69
N LYS A 229 14.16 -0.06 1.78
CA LYS A 229 14.14 0.92 2.87
C LYS A 229 14.40 2.35 2.38
N ARG A 230 15.36 2.54 1.45
CA ARG A 230 15.69 3.87 0.89
C ARG A 230 14.64 4.34 -0.11
N VAL A 231 14.10 3.44 -0.94
CA VAL A 231 13.01 3.76 -1.87
C VAL A 231 11.76 4.24 -1.11
N LEU A 232 11.40 3.54 -0.04
CA LEU A 232 10.29 3.94 0.83
C LEU A 232 10.56 5.30 1.49
N ALA A 233 11.78 5.55 1.95
CA ALA A 233 12.18 6.84 2.52
C ALA A 233 12.10 7.97 1.47
N PHE A 234 12.50 7.72 0.22
CA PHE A 234 12.38 8.68 -0.87
C PHE A 234 10.92 9.04 -1.14
N VAL A 235 10.04 8.04 -1.24
CA VAL A 235 8.60 8.27 -1.44
C VAL A 235 8.01 9.05 -0.26
N ALA A 236 8.38 8.72 0.98
CA ALA A 236 7.96 9.47 2.17
C ALA A 236 8.41 10.94 2.10
N HIS A 237 9.67 11.19 1.69
CA HIS A 237 10.23 12.54 1.56
C HIS A 237 9.48 13.37 0.50
N VAL A 238 9.29 12.82 -0.71
CA VAL A 238 8.55 13.51 -1.78
C VAL A 238 7.11 13.80 -1.36
N ARG A 239 6.47 12.83 -0.70
CA ARG A 239 5.10 12.99 -0.18
C ARG A 239 5.01 14.10 0.86
N ALA A 240 5.96 14.22 1.78
CA ALA A 240 5.96 15.19 2.87
C ALA A 240 6.22 16.62 2.37
N ASN A 241 7.07 16.77 1.36
CA ASN A 241 7.44 18.08 0.81
C ASN A 241 6.56 18.53 -0.36
N ASN A 242 5.60 17.72 -0.80
CA ASN A 242 4.75 17.96 -1.98
C ASN A 242 5.55 18.37 -3.23
N GLY A 243 6.75 17.81 -3.39
CA GLY A 243 7.67 18.18 -4.45
C GLY A 243 8.58 17.02 -4.82
N ILE A 244 8.64 16.71 -6.12
CA ILE A 244 9.60 15.76 -6.67
C ILE A 244 10.94 16.48 -6.79
N LEU A 245 12.01 15.86 -6.31
CA LEU A 245 13.37 16.40 -6.45
C LEU A 245 13.73 16.60 -7.94
N SER A 246 14.52 17.62 -8.24
CA SER A 246 15.00 17.91 -9.59
C SER A 246 15.91 16.81 -10.13
N ASP A 247 16.06 16.75 -11.45
CA ASP A 247 17.06 15.90 -12.08
C ASP A 247 18.47 16.23 -11.54
N GLY A 248 19.29 15.21 -11.32
CA GLY A 248 20.64 15.33 -10.76
C GLY A 248 20.68 15.57 -9.25
N SER A 249 19.55 15.81 -8.59
CA SER A 249 19.50 15.97 -7.14
C SER A 249 19.97 14.71 -6.41
N SER A 250 20.57 14.91 -5.25
CA SER A 250 21.05 13.83 -4.39
C SER A 250 20.05 13.54 -3.26
N PHE A 251 19.83 12.26 -2.98
CA PHE A 251 19.04 11.76 -1.87
C PHE A 251 19.83 10.70 -1.11
N GLY A 252 19.84 10.75 0.22
CA GLY A 252 20.54 9.78 1.06
C GLY A 252 19.82 9.64 2.39
N LEU A 253 19.77 8.43 2.94
CA LEU A 253 19.15 8.18 4.24
C LEU A 253 20.18 8.18 5.37
N GLU A 254 21.40 7.70 5.09
CA GLU A 254 22.49 7.53 6.03
C GLU A 254 23.75 8.21 5.47
N GLU A 255 24.69 8.57 6.35
CA GLU A 255 25.95 9.21 5.94
C GLU A 255 26.76 8.27 5.02
N GLY A 256 27.36 8.84 3.97
CA GLY A 256 28.10 8.09 2.96
C GLY A 256 27.21 7.27 2.00
N GLU A 257 25.89 7.52 1.98
CA GLU A 257 24.98 7.00 0.97
C GLU A 257 24.46 8.12 0.07
N ARG A 258 24.47 7.89 -1.24
CA ARG A 258 23.95 8.85 -2.21
C ARG A 258 23.23 8.17 -3.36
N PHE A 259 21.99 8.54 -3.55
CA PHE A 259 21.19 8.26 -4.73
C PHE A 259 21.10 9.53 -5.58
N THR A 260 21.36 9.41 -6.87
CA THR A 260 21.07 10.46 -7.84
C THR A 260 19.65 10.26 -8.37
N VAL A 261 18.85 11.31 -8.32
CA VAL A 261 17.51 11.37 -8.91
C VAL A 261 17.66 11.68 -10.39
N ARG A 262 17.06 10.85 -11.24
CA ARG A 262 17.04 11.02 -12.70
C ARG A 262 15.62 11.11 -13.23
N ARG A 263 15.39 11.87 -14.29
CA ARG A 263 14.15 11.83 -15.07
C ARG A 263 14.21 10.65 -16.02
N THR A 264 13.09 9.94 -16.14
CA THR A 264 12.93 8.85 -17.11
C THR A 264 12.23 9.37 -18.35
N ALA A 265 12.40 8.70 -19.50
CA ALA A 265 11.84 9.12 -20.78
C ALA A 265 10.30 9.24 -20.78
N ASP A 266 9.60 8.49 -19.93
CA ASP A 266 8.16 8.55 -19.71
C ASP A 266 7.72 9.69 -18.77
N GLY A 267 8.63 10.58 -18.37
CA GLY A 267 8.35 11.69 -17.44
C GLY A 267 8.32 11.28 -15.97
N GLY A 268 8.76 10.06 -15.66
CA GLY A 268 8.89 9.52 -14.31
C GLY A 268 10.17 9.93 -13.59
N VAL A 269 10.47 9.18 -12.53
CA VAL A 269 11.67 9.34 -11.70
C VAL A 269 12.42 8.02 -11.60
N GLY A 270 13.72 8.06 -11.82
CA GLY A 270 14.67 6.98 -11.59
C GLY A 270 15.57 7.28 -10.39
N LEU A 271 15.81 6.29 -9.54
CA LEU A 271 16.81 6.36 -8.48
C LEU A 271 18.03 5.54 -8.88
N VAL A 272 19.20 6.18 -8.86
CA VAL A 272 20.49 5.54 -9.17
C VAL A 272 21.37 5.59 -7.93
N LEU A 273 21.80 4.44 -7.40
CA LEU A 273 22.76 4.40 -6.30
C LEU A 273 24.14 4.83 -6.81
N ALA A 274 24.60 6.01 -6.39
CA ALA A 274 25.88 6.59 -6.80
C ALA A 274 26.99 6.33 -5.77
N GLU A 275 26.67 6.28 -4.48
CA GLU A 275 27.65 6.16 -3.40
C GLU A 275 27.15 5.30 -2.25
N ARG A 276 28.05 4.51 -1.66
CA ARG A 276 27.80 3.70 -0.48
C ARG A 276 29.04 3.62 0.39
N LYS A 277 28.89 3.89 1.69
CA LYS A 277 30.00 3.95 2.66
C LYS A 277 31.10 4.91 2.19
N GLY A 278 30.74 6.02 1.57
CA GLY A 278 31.70 6.99 1.04
C GLY A 278 32.39 6.59 -0.26
N LEU A 279 32.04 5.42 -0.83
CA LEU A 279 32.69 4.88 -2.04
C LEU A 279 31.71 4.87 -3.22
N PRO A 280 32.17 5.20 -4.44
CA PRO A 280 31.32 5.20 -5.62
C PRO A 280 30.86 3.78 -5.98
N VAL A 281 29.57 3.62 -6.25
CA VAL A 281 28.95 2.34 -6.63
C VAL A 281 28.88 2.24 -8.16
N ASN A 282 30.05 2.15 -8.78
CA ASN A 282 30.26 1.94 -10.22
C ASN A 282 29.83 3.11 -11.15
N ARG A 283 30.65 3.49 -12.14
CA ARG A 283 30.41 4.68 -12.98
C ARG A 283 29.37 4.47 -14.08
N HIS A 284 29.19 3.23 -14.55
CA HIS A 284 28.33 2.93 -15.69
C HIS A 284 26.82 3.06 -15.40
N THR A 285 26.42 3.21 -14.13
CA THR A 285 25.01 3.37 -13.75
C THR A 285 24.59 4.84 -13.64
N ALA A 286 25.53 5.79 -13.59
CA ALA A 286 25.23 7.21 -13.39
C ALA A 286 24.28 7.80 -14.45
N ASP A 287 24.34 7.25 -15.66
CA ASP A 287 23.58 7.67 -16.84
C ASP A 287 22.54 6.60 -17.25
N TYR A 288 22.22 5.66 -16.37
CA TYR A 288 21.39 4.48 -16.69
C TYR A 288 20.03 4.85 -17.31
N PHE A 289 19.41 5.93 -16.85
CA PHE A 289 18.13 6.41 -17.38
C PHE A 289 18.27 7.46 -18.49
N GLU A 290 19.49 7.93 -18.79
CA GLU A 290 19.76 8.94 -19.84
C GLU A 290 19.89 8.31 -21.24
N VAL A 291 20.19 7.01 -21.34
CA VAL A 291 20.53 6.32 -22.61
C VAL A 291 19.32 5.68 -23.31
N VAL A 292 18.08 6.02 -22.93
CA VAL A 292 16.88 5.49 -23.60
C VAL A 292 16.04 6.65 -24.14
N ALA A 293 16.51 7.25 -25.24
CA ALA A 293 15.76 8.16 -26.09
C ALA A 293 15.76 7.61 -27.52
#